data_AF-A0A967XZI2-F1
#
_entry.id   AF-A0A967XZI2-F1
#
_cell.length_a   1.000
_cell.length_b   1.000
_cell.length_c   1.000
_cell.angle_alpha   90.00
_cell.angle_beta   90.00
_cell.angle_gamma   90.00
#
_symmetry.space_group_name_H-M   'P 1'
#
loop_
_entity.id
_entity.type
_entity.pdbx_description
1 polymer ?
#
loop_
_entity_poly.entity_id
_entity_poly.type
_entity_poly.pdbx_seq_one_letter_code
_entity_poly.pdbx_strand_id
1 'polypeptide(L)' 'MPFWQRLLFTVIVIVVASFVAGLIWHRLFGFSLPSYVGGVIGGLTAVPFWELLKRKGAKEI' A
#
# COMPACT_ATOMS: atom_id res chain seq x y z
N MET A 1 -29.57 0.06 7.99
CA MET A 1 -28.44 0.85 8.55
C MET A 1 -27.27 -0.08 8.85
N PRO A 2 -26.15 0.00 8.12
CA PRO A 2 -24.86 -0.40 8.72
C PRO A 2 -23.68 0.43 8.18
N PHE A 3 -23.86 1.74 7.97
CA PHE A 3 -22.76 2.62 7.53
C PHE A 3 -21.58 2.58 8.52
N TRP A 4 -21.89 2.59 9.82
CA TRP A 4 -20.92 2.45 10.90
C TRP A 4 -20.18 1.12 10.91
N GLN A 5 -20.87 0.02 10.61
CA GLN A 5 -20.26 -1.32 10.59
C GLN A 5 -19.31 -1.47 9.39
N ARG A 6 -19.70 -0.91 8.23
CA ARG A 6 -18.86 -0.90 7.02
C ARG A 6 -17.63 0.00 7.21
N LEU A 7 -17.78 1.13 7.91
CA LEU A 7 -16.67 2.01 8.28
C LEU A 7 -15.68 1.29 9.22
N LEU A 8 -16.18 0.63 10.27
CA LEU A 8 -15.35 -0.12 11.21
C LEU A 8 -14.57 -1.23 10.50
N PHE A 9 -15.23 -1.99 9.61
CA PHE A 9 -14.56 -3.01 8.81
C PHE A 9 -13.50 -2.43 7.90
N THR A 10 -13.77 -1.30 7.25
CA THR A 10 -12.79 -0.65 6.37
C THR A 10 -11.56 -0.20 7.15
N VAL A 11 -11.76 0.39 8.35
CA VAL A 11 -10.66 0.78 9.24
C VAL A 11 -9.86 -0.43 9.70
N ILE A 12 -10.53 -1.50 10.12
CA ILE A 12 -9.87 -2.76 10.52
C ILE A 12 -9.03 -3.32 9.37
N VAL A 13 -9.58 -3.36 8.15
CA VAL A 13 -8.86 -3.85 6.97
C VAL A 13 -7.62 -3.01 6.67
N ILE A 14 -7.71 -1.67 6.73
CA ILE A 14 -6.57 -0.78 6.50
C ILE A 14 -5.50 -0.98 7.58
N VAL A 15 -5.89 -1.11 8.85
CA VAL A 15 -4.97 -1.35 9.97
C VAL A 15 -4.29 -2.70 9.81
N VAL A 16 -5.04 -3.76 9.53
CA VAL A 16 -4.49 -5.11 9.32
C VAL A 16 -3.57 -5.14 8.11
N ALA A 17 -3.96 -4.54 6.98
CA ALA A 17 -3.12 -4.46 5.80
C ALA A 17 -1.81 -3.70 6.07
N SER A 18 -1.88 -2.57 6.79
CA SER A 18 -0.69 -1.81 7.18
C SER A 18 0.21 -2.60 8.13
N PHE A 19 -0.38 -3.33 9.08
CA PHE A 19 0.35 -4.16 10.02
C PHE A 19 1.04 -5.35 9.33
N VAL A 20 0.34 -6.01 8.41
CA VAL A 20 0.89 -7.11 7.60
C VAL A 20 2.01 -6.60 6.69
N ALA A 21 1.84 -5.44 6.06
CA ALA A 21 2.91 -4.82 5.28
C ALA A 21 4.14 -4.51 6.15
N GLY A 22 3.95 -3.95 7.34
CA GLY A 22 5.02 -3.70 8.31
C GLY A 22 5.71 -4.98 8.81
N LEU A 23 4.94 -6.05 9.02
CA LEU A 23 5.45 -7.34 9.46
C LEU A 23 6.27 -8.04 8.36
N ILE A 24 5.77 -8.04 7.13
CA ILE A 24 6.48 -8.56 5.95
C ILE A 24 7.80 -7.80 5.77
N TRP A 25 7.77 -6.48 5.92
CA TRP A 25 8.95 -5.62 5.86
C TRP A 25 9.99 -5.95 6.93
N HIS A 26 9.53 -6.10 8.18
CA HIS A 26 10.41 -6.46 9.30
C HIS A 26 11.04 -7.86 9.12
N ARG A 27 10.27 -8.82 8.58
CA ARG A 27 10.72 -10.19 8.31
C ARG A 27 11.69 -10.30 7.13
N LEU A 28 11.51 -9.51 6.07
CA LEU A 28 12.37 -9.54 4.88
C LEU A 28 13.73 -8.89 5.11
N PHE A 29 13.80 -7.84 5.95
CA PHE A 29 15.02 -7.06 6.08
C PHE A 29 15.74 -7.21 7.43
N GLY A 30 15.09 -7.72 8.48
CA GLY A 30 15.74 -8.08 9.76
C GLY A 30 16.52 -6.96 10.48
N PHE A 31 16.48 -5.74 9.95
CA PHE A 31 17.22 -4.57 10.38
C PHE A 31 16.33 -3.34 10.21
N SER A 32 16.38 -2.44 11.20
CA SER A 32 15.67 -1.16 11.18
C SER A 32 15.91 -0.47 9.84
N LEU A 33 14.88 -0.46 9.01
CA LEU A 33 15.03 -0.04 7.62
C LEU A 33 15.25 1.48 7.62
N PRO A 34 16.39 1.99 7.10
CA PRO A 34 16.56 3.43 6.95
C PRO A 34 15.36 3.93 6.14
N SER A 35 14.56 4.83 6.71
CA SER A 35 13.30 5.33 6.13
C SER A 35 13.43 5.76 4.66
N TYR A 36 14.64 6.13 4.25
CA TYR A 36 15.05 6.42 2.89
C TYR A 36 14.82 5.26 1.90
N VAL A 37 15.17 4.02 2.22
CA VAL A 37 15.08 2.89 1.28
C VAL A 37 13.63 2.49 1.01
N GLY A 38 12.76 2.59 2.02
CA GLY A 38 11.32 2.40 1.84
C GLY A 38 10.70 3.48 0.95
N GLY A 39 11.13 4.74 1.12
CA GLY A 39 10.73 5.84 0.25
C GLY A 39 11.24 5.69 -1.18
N VAL A 40 12.47 5.21 -1.37
CA VAL A 40 13.06 4.97 -2.70
C VAL A 40 12.37 3.80 -3.40
N ILE A 41 12.15 2.66 -2.73
CA ILE A 41 11.42 1.53 -3.33
C ILE A 41 9.97 1.92 -3.61
N GLY A 42 9.30 2.63 -2.69
CA GLY A 42 7.94 3.14 -2.88
C GLY A 42 7.83 4.13 -4.03
N GLY A 43 8.78 5.06 -4.15
CA GLY A 43 8.85 6.02 -5.26
C GLY A 43 9.17 5.36 -6.59
N LEU A 44 10.14 4.44 -6.62
CA LEU A 44 10.52 3.69 -7.82
C LEU A 44 9.42 2.74 -8.29
N THR A 45 8.60 2.20 -7.38
CA THR A 45 7.44 1.36 -7.73
C THR A 45 6.22 2.20 -8.13
N ALA A 46 6.08 3.43 -7.61
CA ALA A 46 5.00 4.33 -7.97
C ALA A 46 5.04 4.78 -9.43
N VAL A 47 6.23 5.02 -10.00
CA VAL A 47 6.39 5.44 -11.41
C VAL A 47 5.81 4.43 -12.42
N PRO A 48 6.24 3.15 -12.44
CA PRO A 48 5.68 2.16 -13.35
C PRO A 48 4.22 1.84 -13.02
N PHE A 49 3.82 1.88 -11.74
CA PHE A 49 2.42 1.68 -11.36
C PHE A 49 1.51 2.79 -11.91
N TRP A 50 1.96 4.05 -11.88
CA TRP A 50 1.23 5.18 -12.46
C TRP A 50 1.11 5.07 -13.98
N GLU A 51 2.16 4.62 -14.67
CA GLU A 51 2.09 4.34 -16.10
C GLU A 51 1.13 3.18 -16.43
N LEU A 52 1.12 2.12 -15.64
CA LEU A 52 0.19 1.00 -15.80
C LEU A 52 -1.26 1.42 -15.57
N LEU A 53 -1.52 2.25 -14.56
CA LEU A 53 -2.84 2.83 -14.31
C LEU A 53 -3.26 3.75 -15.45
N LYS A 54 -2.36 4.61 -15.96
CA LYS A 54 -2.63 5.45 -17.14
C LYS A 54 -3.00 4.62 -18.35
N ARG A 55 -2.28 3.52 -18.61
CA ARG A 55 -2.58 2.60 -19.73
C ARG A 55 -3.93 1.93 -19.60
N LYS A 56 -4.39 1.64 -18.38
CA LYS A 56 -5.73 1.05 -18.14
C LYS A 56 -6.84 2.10 -18.15
N GLY A 57 -6.62 3.27 -17.57
CA GLY A 57 -7.57 4.39 -17.56
C GLY A 57 -7.78 5.07 -18.90
N ALA A 58 -6.79 5.04 -19.80
CA ALA A 58 -6.92 5.54 -21.18
C ALA A 58 -7.66 4.57 -22.12
N LYS A 59 -8.06 3.38 -21.65
CA LYS A 59 -8.81 2.40 -22.44
C LYS A 59 -10.34 2.51 -22.24
N GLU A 60 -10.80 3.46 -21.43
CA GLU A 60 -12.21 3.72 -21.12
C GLU A 60 -12.62 5.18 -21.40
N ILE A 61 -12.04 5.82 -22.43
CA ILE A 61 -12.53 7.08 -23.00
C ILE A 61 -12.61 6.95 -24.52
#